data_AF-A0A0C4MW38-F1
#
_entry.id   AF-A0A0C4MW38-F1
#
_cell.length_a   1.000
_cell.length_b   1.000
_cell.length_c   1.000
_cell.angle_alpha   90.00
_cell.angle_beta   90.00
_cell.angle_gamma   90.00
#
_symmetry.space_group_name_H-M   'P 1'
#
loop_
_entity.id
_entity.type
_entity.pdbx_description
1 polymer ?
#
loop_
_entity_poly.entity_id
_entity_poly.type
_entity_poly.pdbx_seq_one_letter_code
_entity_poly.pdbx_strand_id
1 'polypeptide(L)' 'FLGVMDFDVADGKVRDFRYRLLPVFSNMLRADPEMQALIDRVRSPYAARLGEKPAVTDGLLYRRGNFNGT' A
#
# COMPACT_ATOMS: atom_id res chain seq x y z
N PHE A 1 -2.76 -3.12 -3.49
CA PHE A 1 -2.49 -4.14 -4.52
C PHE A 1 -1.27 -3.73 -5.31
N LEU A 2 -0.50 -4.70 -5.80
CA LEU A 2 0.57 -4.50 -6.78
C LEU A 2 0.03 -4.94 -8.15
N GLY A 3 0.01 -4.02 -9.12
CA GLY A 3 -0.29 -4.36 -10.50
C GLY A 3 0.92 -5.01 -11.15
N VAL A 4 0.76 -6.24 -11.63
CA VAL A 4 1.82 -6.98 -12.33
C VAL A 4 1.38 -7.17 -13.77
N MET A 5 2.23 -6.71 -14.70
CA MET A 5 2.01 -6.80 -16.13
C MET A 5 3.19 -7.53 -16.75
N ASP A 6 2.96 -8.77 -17.16
CA ASP A 6 3.94 -9.61 -17.82
C ASP A 6 3.75 -9.46 -19.34
N PHE A 7 4.80 -9.08 -20.06
CA PHE A 7 4.77 -8.93 -21.52
C PHE A 7 5.50 -10.07 -22.21
N ASP A 8 4.93 -10.56 -23.31
CA ASP A 8 5.64 -11.39 -24.28
C ASP A 8 6.11 -10.52 -25.44
N VAL A 9 7.43 -10.44 -25.65
CA VAL A 9 8.06 -9.57 -26.65
C VAL A 9 8.89 -10.43 -27.61
N ALA A 10 8.58 -10.35 -28.90
CA ALA A 10 9.40 -10.94 -29.96
C ALA A 10 9.48 -9.99 -31.17
N ASP A 11 10.59 -10.07 -31.90
CA ASP A 11 10.85 -9.24 -33.09
C ASP A 11 10.68 -7.72 -32.85
N GLY A 12 11.01 -7.28 -31.63
CA GLY A 12 10.88 -5.87 -31.22
C GLY A 12 9.44 -5.39 -31.00
N LYS A 13 8.46 -6.30 -30.92
CA LYS A 13 7.04 -5.98 -30.70
C LYS A 13 6.45 -6.79 -29.56
N VAL A 14 5.51 -6.20 -28.84
CA VAL A 14 4.69 -6.91 -27.86
C VAL A 14 3.70 -7.79 -28.61
N ARG A 15 3.75 -9.09 -28.36
CA ARG A 15 2.85 -10.08 -28.96
C ARG A 15 1.64 -10.36 -28.06
N ASP A 16 1.87 -10.41 -26.76
CA ASP A 16 0.85 -10.70 -25.76
C ASP A 16 1.20 -10.03 -24.42
N PHE A 17 0.22 -9.93 -23.53
CA PHE A 17 0.46 -9.52 -22.15
C PHE A 17 -0.52 -10.21 -21.18
N ARG A 18 -0.06 -10.40 -19.95
CA ARG A 18 -0.87 -10.92 -18.85
C ARG A 18 -0.85 -9.92 -17.71
N TYR A 19 -2.03 -9.52 -17.26
CA TYR A 19 -2.19 -8.60 -16.15
C TYR A 19 -2.86 -9.29 -14.96
N ARG A 20 -2.32 -9.06 -13.76
CA ARG A 20 -2.93 -9.48 -12.50
C ARG A 20 -2.70 -8.48 -11.39
N LEU A 21 -3.66 -8.41 -10.47
CA LEU A 21 -3.54 -7.63 -9.25
C LEU A 21 -3.15 -8.56 -8.10
N LEU A 22 -1.97 -8.36 -7.53
CA LEU A 22 -1.53 -9.09 -6.35
C LEU A 22 -1.94 -8.33 -5.09
N PRO A 23 -2.66 -8.96 -4.14
CA PRO A 23 -2.95 -8.35 -2.85
C PRO A 23 -1.65 -8.18 -2.05
N VAL A 24 -1.53 -7.05 -1.34
CA VAL A 24 -0.39 -6.79 -0.46
C VAL A 24 -0.89 -6.92 0.97
N PHE A 25 -0.60 -8.05 1.60
CA PHE A 25 -0.95 -8.33 3.00
C PHE A 25 0.28 -8.09 3.88
N SER A 26 0.31 -6.98 4.61
CA SER A 26 1.47 -6.58 5.43
C SER A 26 1.82 -7.58 6.54
N ASN A 27 0.83 -8.33 7.03
CA ASN A 27 1.00 -9.36 8.06
C ASN A 27 1.50 -10.72 7.52
N MET A 28 1.59 -10.90 6.20
CA MET A 28 2.05 -12.14 5.56
C MET A 28 3.39 -11.98 4.84
N LEU A 29 3.94 -10.76 4.81
CA LEU A 29 5.18 -10.43 4.12
C LEU A 29 6.22 -9.96 5.13
N ARG A 30 7.46 -10.45 5.00
CA ARG A 30 8.57 -9.92 5.79
C ARG A 30 8.83 -8.48 5.36
N ALA A 31 8.99 -7.58 6.33
CA ALA A 31 9.41 -6.21 6.04
C ALA A 31 10.80 -6.20 5.39
N ASP A 32 10.97 -5.31 4.42
CA ASP A 32 12.28 -5.01 3.87
C ASP A 32 13.08 -4.19 4.91
N PRO A 33 14.32 -4.61 5.26
CA PRO A 33 15.06 -4.00 6.36
C PRO A 33 15.50 -2.56 6.06
N GLU A 34 15.83 -2.24 4.82
CA GLU A 34 16.27 -0.88 4.44
C GLU A 34 15.09 0.09 4.50
N MET A 35 13.94 -0.33 4.00
CA MET A 35 12.71 0.46 4.07
C MET A 35 12.22 0.63 5.50
N GLN A 36 12.32 -0.40 6.34
CA GLN A 36 11.98 -0.28 7.75
C GLN A 36 12.87 0.75 8.45
N ALA A 37 14.19 0.69 8.24
CA ALA A 37 15.13 1.65 8.81
C ALA A 37 14.85 3.09 8.36
N LEU A 38 14.48 3.28 7.09
CA LEU A 38 14.09 4.59 6.57
C LEU A 38 12.82 5.12 7.26
N ILE A 39 11.79 4.29 7.39
CA ILE A 39 10.53 4.66 8.05
C ILE A 39 10.79 5.05 9.50
N ASP A 40 11.56 4.26 10.23
CA ASP A 40 11.88 4.52 11.64
C ASP A 40 12.61 5.85 11.80
N ARG A 41 13.62 6.11 10.96
CA ARG A 41 14.36 7.37 10.96
C ARG A 41 13.46 8.58 10.72
N VAL A 42 12.58 8.50 9.71
CA VAL A 42 11.68 9.62 9.36
C VAL A 42 10.63 9.85 10.45
N ARG A 43 10.13 8.78 11.09
CA ARG A 43 9.09 8.88 12.11
C ARG A 43 9.62 9.21 13.51
N SER A 44 10.91 8.97 13.78
CA SER A 44 11.52 9.17 15.10
C SER A 44 11.18 10.52 15.76
N PRO A 45 11.25 11.67 15.08
CA PRO A 45 10.93 12.96 15.71
C PRO A 45 9.45 13.13 16.09
N TYR A 46 8.56 12.30 15.54
CA TYR A 46 7.11 12.44 15.64
C TYR A 46 6.44 11.23 16.32
N ALA A 47 7.22 10.25 16.78
CA ALA A 47 6.70 8.96 17.23
C ALA A 47 5.64 9.09 18.33
N ALA A 48 5.85 9.98 19.31
CA ALA A 48 4.88 10.23 20.38
C ALA A 48 3.54 10.77 19.84
N ARG A 49 3.60 11.76 18.93
CA ARG A 49 2.41 12.37 18.34
C ARG A 49 1.67 11.43 17.39
N LEU A 50 2.39 10.63 16.61
CA LEU A 50 1.80 9.67 15.68
C LEU A 50 1.20 8.44 16.40
N GLY A 51 1.70 8.12 17.59
CA GLY A 51 1.19 7.03 18.43
C GLY A 51 0.06 7.44 19.39
N GLU A 52 -0.24 8.73 19.50
CA GLU A 52 -1.31 9.24 20.34
C GLU A 52 -2.68 8.73 19.86
N LYS A 53 -3.55 8.36 20.81
CA LYS A 53 -4.92 7.94 20.54
C LYS A 53 -5.88 9.09 20.89
N PRO A 54 -6.28 9.94 19.94
CA PRO A 54 -7.06 11.15 20.25
C PRO A 54 -8.53 10.87 20.55
N ALA A 55 -9.09 9.78 20.01
CA ALA A 55 -10.49 9.39 20.20
C ALA A 55 -10.70 7.90 19.89
N VAL A 56 -11.83 7.37 20.33
CA VAL A 56 -12.32 6.02 20.00
C VAL A 56 -13.67 6.15 19.32
N THR A 57 -13.94 5.31 18.33
CA THR A 57 -15.22 5.28 17.59
C THR A 57 -15.89 3.92 17.77
N ASP A 58 -17.20 3.93 17.97
CA ASP A 58 -18.03 2.72 18.11
C ASP A 58 -18.46 2.15 16.74
N GLY A 59 -18.13 2.83 15.65
CA GLY A 59 -18.56 2.48 14.29
C GLY A 59 -17.42 2.52 13.28
N LEU A 60 -17.68 1.99 12.09
CA LEU A 60 -16.71 1.94 11.01
C LEU A 60 -16.69 3.26 10.23
N LEU A 61 -15.53 3.92 10.17
CA LEU A 61 -15.34 5.19 9.47
C LEU A 61 -14.85 4.94 8.04
N TYR A 62 -15.73 5.10 7.04
CA TYR A 62 -15.39 5.02 5.63
C TYR A 62 -15.19 6.41 5.02
N ARG A 63 -14.17 6.55 4.16
CA ARG A 63 -13.92 7.80 3.43
C ARG A 63 -14.52 7.83 2.01
N ARG A 64 -14.52 6.69 1.31
CA ARG A 64 -14.99 6.62 -0.09
C ARG A 64 -16.48 6.29 -0.13
N GLY A 65 -17.27 7.11 -0.81
CA GLY A 65 -18.69 6.88 -1.04
C GLY A 65 -19.19 7.69 -2.24
N ASN A 66 -20.21 7.17 -2.92
CA ASN A 66 -20.77 7.80 -4.13
C ASN A 66 -21.96 8.73 -3.86
N PHE A 67 -22.54 8.68 -2.66
CA PHE A 67 -23.78 9.39 -2.31
C PHE A 67 -23.55 10.81 -1.77
N ASN A 68 -22.43 11.06 -1.08
CA ASN A 68 -22.15 12.32 -0.40
C ASN A 68 -20.82 12.94 -0.89
N GLY A 69 -20.60 12.92 -2.22
CA GLY A 69 -19.42 13.41 -2.95
C GLY A 69 -18.33 14.11 -2.14
N THR A 70 -17.10 13.59 -2.19
CA THR A 70 -15.89 14.34 -1.80
C THR A 70 -15.47 15.27 -2.92
#